data_AF-A0A940AVC6-F1
#
_entry.id   AF-A0A940AVC6-F1
#
_cell.length_a   1.000
_cell.length_b   1.000
_cell.length_c   1.000
_cell.angle_alpha   90.00
_cell.angle_beta   90.00
_cell.angle_gamma   90.00
#
_symmetry.space_group_name_H-M   'P 1'
#
loop_
_entity.id
_entity.type
_entity.pdbx_description
1 polymer ?
#
loop_
_entity_poly.entity_id
_entity_poly.type
_entity_poly.pdbx_seq_one_letter_code
_entity_poly.pdbx_strand_id
1 'polypeptide(L)'
;METGEIFISNKDGVHHIRVKGNASFVCAPPLRELAKKLPAEPFNGIKIDLEECTWMDSTFMGMLAMLGLSARKKSVPAEIFNASEQNEKLLCGLGLNKVFEFKLGEFEAAAGAAASNATTPESNAHNVLDAHQTLMDIDINNVPKFEKVVEFVKKDIDRMEGKPQN
;
A
#
# COMPACT_ATOMS: atom_id res chain seq x y z
N MET A 1 -14.95 -14.95 -8.67
CA MET A 1 -13.69 -14.25 -8.33
C MET A 1 -14.02 -13.34 -7.17
N GLU A 2 -13.59 -13.67 -5.96
CA GLU A 2 -13.85 -12.83 -4.78
C GLU A 2 -12.99 -11.56 -4.89
N THR A 3 -13.66 -10.43 -5.11
CA THR A 3 -13.06 -9.09 -5.09
C THR A 3 -12.83 -8.67 -3.64
N GLY A 4 -11.64 -8.18 -3.32
CA GLY A 4 -11.36 -7.62 -2.02
C GLY A 4 -12.07 -6.28 -1.81
N GLU A 5 -12.47 -6.03 -0.58
CA GLU A 5 -13.04 -4.76 -0.11
C GLU A 5 -12.07 -4.08 0.84
N ILE A 6 -12.03 -2.75 0.78
CA ILE A 6 -11.20 -1.95 1.66
C ILE A 6 -12.05 -0.88 2.35
N PHE A 7 -11.89 -0.80 3.66
CA PHE A 7 -12.58 0.14 4.53
C PHE A 7 -11.53 1.09 5.09
N ILE A 8 -11.76 2.39 4.93
CA ILE A 8 -10.87 3.42 5.45
C ILE A 8 -11.69 4.34 6.33
N SER A 9 -11.26 4.52 7.57
CA SER A 9 -11.79 5.51 8.50
C SER A 9 -10.66 6.34 9.10
N ASN A 10 -10.99 7.56 9.51
CA ASN A 10 -10.11 8.40 10.30
C ASN A 10 -10.80 8.69 11.63
N LYS A 11 -10.10 8.47 12.74
CA LYS A 11 -10.57 8.78 14.09
C LYS A 11 -9.43 9.42 14.85
N ASP A 12 -9.63 10.64 15.33
CA ASP A 12 -8.63 11.41 16.09
C ASP A 12 -7.28 11.52 15.36
N GLY A 13 -7.31 11.66 14.03
CA GLY A 13 -6.10 11.72 13.19
C GLY A 13 -5.43 10.37 12.95
N VAL A 14 -5.95 9.26 13.48
CA VAL A 14 -5.47 7.90 13.19
C VAL A 14 -6.27 7.30 12.04
N HIS A 15 -5.59 6.89 10.99
CA HIS A 15 -6.20 6.22 9.84
C HIS A 15 -6.30 4.72 10.11
N HIS A 16 -7.53 4.21 10.20
CA HIS A 16 -7.83 2.80 10.33
C HIS A 16 -8.21 2.24 8.96
N ILE A 17 -7.48 1.22 8.53
CA ILE A 17 -7.63 0.60 7.22
C ILE A 17 -7.94 -0.86 7.48
N ARG A 18 -9.06 -1.38 6.98
CA ARG A 18 -9.39 -2.81 7.06
C ARG A 18 -9.53 -3.38 5.67
N VAL A 19 -8.92 -4.55 5.46
CA VAL A 19 -8.88 -5.23 4.18
C VAL A 19 -9.58 -6.57 4.32
N LYS A 20 -10.60 -6.80 3.48
CA LYS A 20 -11.36 -8.06 3.43
C LYS A 20 -11.18 -8.71 2.07
N GLY A 21 -10.86 -10.01 2.05
CA GLY A 21 -10.68 -10.79 0.84
C GLY A 21 -9.36 -10.54 0.11
N ASN A 22 -9.39 -10.59 -1.23
CA ASN A 22 -8.20 -10.50 -2.06
C ASN A 22 -7.77 -9.04 -2.28
N ALA A 23 -6.73 -8.63 -1.56
CA ALA A 23 -6.07 -7.34 -1.66
C ALA A 23 -5.25 -7.24 -2.96
N SER A 24 -5.98 -7.06 -4.05
CA SER A 24 -5.43 -6.88 -5.40
C SER A 24 -5.41 -5.40 -5.78
N PHE A 25 -4.97 -5.12 -7.01
CA PHE A 25 -5.06 -3.82 -7.68
C PHE A 25 -6.40 -3.10 -7.46
N VAL A 26 -7.51 -3.84 -7.34
CA VAL A 26 -8.85 -3.28 -7.13
C VAL A 26 -8.91 -2.47 -5.82
N CYS A 27 -8.19 -2.88 -4.78
CA CYS A 27 -8.12 -2.18 -3.48
C CYS A 27 -7.08 -1.05 -3.42
N ALA A 28 -6.22 -0.92 -4.44
CA ALA A 28 -5.10 0.04 -4.44
C ALA A 28 -5.51 1.53 -4.58
N PRO A 29 -6.53 1.92 -5.38
CA PRO A 29 -6.89 3.32 -5.58
C PRO A 29 -7.19 4.11 -4.28
N PRO A 30 -8.03 3.63 -3.34
CA PRO A 30 -8.32 4.40 -2.12
C PRO A 30 -7.11 4.50 -1.18
N LEU A 31 -6.24 3.48 -1.11
CA LEU A 31 -4.96 3.57 -0.41
C LEU A 31 -4.04 4.63 -1.02
N ARG A 32 -4.11 4.80 -2.34
CA ARG A 32 -3.29 5.77 -3.06
C ARG A 32 -3.73 7.18 -2.81
N GLU A 33 -5.03 7.43 -2.85
CA GLU A 33 -5.55 8.74 -2.47
C GLU A 33 -5.13 9.09 -1.05
N LEU A 34 -5.21 8.12 -0.13
CA LEU A 34 -4.73 8.32 1.23
C LEU A 34 -3.23 8.63 1.27
N ALA A 35 -2.39 7.81 0.64
CA ALA A 35 -0.93 8.02 0.60
C ALA A 35 -0.54 9.38 -0.01
N LYS A 36 -1.30 9.91 -0.96
CA LYS A 36 -1.09 11.25 -1.52
C LYS A 36 -1.52 12.38 -0.59
N LYS A 37 -2.53 12.16 0.24
CA LYS A 37 -3.05 13.16 1.21
C LYS A 37 -2.18 13.25 2.47
N LEU A 38 -1.67 12.12 2.95
CA LEU A 38 -0.89 12.05 4.19
C LEU A 38 0.31 13.01 4.28
N PRO A 39 1.08 13.31 3.20
CA PRO A 39 2.12 14.33 3.24
C PRO A 39 1.58 15.73 3.53
N ALA A 40 0.43 16.08 2.95
CA ALA A 40 -0.17 17.41 3.06
C ALA A 40 -0.94 17.64 4.37
N GLU A 41 -1.43 16.58 5.01
CA GLU A 41 -2.29 16.67 6.20
C GLU A 41 -1.59 16.13 7.47
N PRO A 42 -1.77 16.74 8.65
CA PRO A 42 -1.32 16.15 9.90
C PRO A 42 -2.17 14.91 10.22
N PHE A 43 -1.52 13.82 10.58
CA PHE A 43 -2.15 12.59 11.06
C PHE A 43 -1.33 12.04 12.23
N ASN A 44 -1.98 11.27 13.10
CA ASN A 44 -1.43 10.78 14.36
C ASN A 44 -1.01 9.30 14.30
N GLY A 45 -1.39 8.58 13.24
CA GLY A 45 -0.96 7.20 13.03
C GLY A 45 -1.73 6.49 11.93
N ILE A 46 -1.28 5.28 11.61
CA ILE A 46 -1.90 4.39 10.63
C ILE A 46 -2.03 3.01 11.27
N LYS A 47 -3.22 2.41 11.20
CA LYS A 47 -3.49 1.04 11.62
C LYS A 47 -4.12 0.29 10.48
N ILE A 48 -3.58 -0.88 10.14
CA ILE A 48 -4.07 -1.72 9.05
C ILE A 48 -4.47 -3.08 9.61
N ASP A 49 -5.69 -3.53 9.36
CA ASP A 49 -6.21 -4.84 9.73
C ASP A 49 -6.21 -5.78 8.52
N LEU A 50 -5.49 -6.89 8.65
CA LEU A 50 -5.33 -7.93 7.63
C LEU A 50 -5.98 -9.26 8.03
N GLU A 51 -6.81 -9.29 9.08
CA GLU A 51 -7.46 -10.53 9.58
C GLU A 51 -8.18 -11.31 8.46
N GLU A 52 -8.96 -10.59 7.65
CA GLU A 52 -9.74 -11.16 6.54
C GLU A 52 -8.99 -11.08 5.20
N CYS A 53 -7.71 -10.70 5.19
CA CYS A 53 -6.92 -10.56 3.97
C CYS A 53 -6.27 -11.89 3.58
N THR A 54 -6.84 -12.54 2.56
CA THR A 54 -6.40 -13.86 2.10
C THR A 54 -5.15 -13.82 1.24
N TRP A 55 -4.99 -12.77 0.42
CA TRP A 55 -3.90 -12.66 -0.53
C TRP A 55 -3.62 -11.21 -0.90
N MET A 56 -2.36 -10.86 -1.14
CA MET A 56 -1.90 -9.53 -1.56
C MET A 56 -1.08 -9.61 -2.85
N ASP A 57 -1.32 -8.68 -3.78
CA ASP A 57 -0.44 -8.46 -4.93
C ASP A 57 0.70 -7.45 -4.62
N SER A 58 1.65 -7.35 -5.56
CA SER A 58 2.77 -6.41 -5.44
C SER A 58 2.34 -4.94 -5.44
N THR A 59 1.22 -4.61 -6.10
CA THR A 59 0.67 -3.26 -6.11
C THR A 59 0.22 -2.85 -4.71
N PHE A 60 -0.58 -3.70 -4.07
CA PHE A 60 -1.06 -3.49 -2.70
C PHE A 60 0.08 -3.39 -1.71
N MET A 61 1.07 -4.29 -1.78
CA MET A 61 2.24 -4.25 -0.90
C MET A 61 3.06 -2.94 -1.07
N GLY A 62 3.21 -2.44 -2.29
CA GLY A 62 3.88 -1.15 -2.50
C GLY A 62 3.04 0.06 -2.05
N MET A 63 1.71 -0.04 -2.06
CA MET A 63 0.84 0.96 -1.43
C MET A 63 1.04 1.01 0.10
N LEU A 64 1.10 -0.16 0.75
CA LEU A 64 1.40 -0.25 2.18
C LEU A 64 2.77 0.37 2.49
N ALA A 65 3.78 0.06 1.68
CA ALA A 65 5.12 0.63 1.80
C ALA A 65 5.11 2.17 1.79
N MET A 66 4.34 2.78 0.88
CA MET A 66 4.21 4.25 0.80
C MET A 66 3.55 4.84 2.05
N LEU A 67 2.52 4.18 2.59
CA LEU A 67 1.88 4.59 3.84
C LEU A 67 2.84 4.49 5.03
N GLY A 68 3.56 3.37 5.17
CA GLY A 68 4.52 3.15 6.24
C GLY A 68 5.67 4.15 6.19
N LEU A 69 6.21 4.44 5.00
CA LEU A 69 7.22 5.48 4.84
C LEU A 69 6.69 6.88 5.17
N SER A 70 5.45 7.19 4.82
CA SER A 70 4.83 8.48 5.14
C SER A 70 4.68 8.66 6.65
N ALA A 71 4.24 7.62 7.35
CA ALA A 71 4.17 7.60 8.81
C ALA A 71 5.55 7.76 9.45
N ARG A 72 6.56 7.02 8.95
CA ARG A 72 7.95 7.15 9.40
C ARG A 72 8.49 8.56 9.20
N LYS A 73 8.26 9.19 8.04
CA LYS A 73 8.69 10.58 7.75
C LYS A 73 8.07 11.58 8.72
N LYS A 74 6.81 11.37 9.12
CA LYS A 74 6.13 12.21 10.12
C LYS A 74 6.38 11.77 11.57
N SER A 75 7.17 10.71 11.78
CA SER A 75 7.45 10.13 13.11
C SER A 75 6.18 9.78 13.88
N VAL A 76 5.19 9.22 13.18
CA VAL A 76 3.93 8.74 13.75
C VAL A 76 3.83 7.22 13.62
N PRO A 77 3.12 6.54 14.54
CA PRO A 77 3.03 5.09 14.55
C PRO A 77 2.32 4.55 13.31
N ALA A 78 2.85 3.44 12.80
CA ALA A 78 2.24 2.66 11.73
C ALA A 78 2.21 1.19 12.15
N GLU A 79 1.02 0.59 12.19
CA GLU A 79 0.79 -0.72 12.77
C GLU A 79 0.00 -1.61 11.81
N ILE A 80 0.40 -2.88 11.70
CA ILE A 80 -0.33 -3.92 10.96
C ILE A 80 -0.85 -4.94 11.98
N PHE A 81 -2.15 -5.19 11.97
CA PHE A 81 -2.87 -6.09 12.84
C PHE A 81 -3.30 -7.34 12.08
N ASN A 82 -3.23 -8.49 12.77
CA ASN A 82 -3.84 -9.75 12.34
C ASN A 82 -3.40 -10.23 10.95
N ALA A 83 -2.15 -9.93 10.56
CA ALA A 83 -1.57 -10.48 9.34
C ALA A 83 -1.40 -12.00 9.47
N SER A 84 -1.82 -12.75 8.44
CA SER A 84 -1.52 -14.18 8.37
C SER A 84 -0.01 -14.42 8.32
N GLU A 85 0.47 -15.58 8.77
CA GLU A 85 1.91 -15.90 8.78
C GLU A 85 2.54 -15.80 7.38
N GLN A 86 1.79 -16.13 6.33
CA GLN A 86 2.24 -15.98 4.94
C GLN A 86 2.39 -14.51 4.55
N ASN A 87 1.40 -13.69 4.89
CA ASN A 87 1.40 -12.25 4.60
C ASN A 87 2.47 -11.52 5.39
N GLU A 88 2.65 -11.86 6.67
CA GLU A 88 3.71 -11.30 7.51
C GLU A 88 5.10 -11.65 6.96
N LYS A 89 5.35 -12.90 6.56
CA LYS A 89 6.61 -13.31 5.93
C LYS A 89 6.87 -12.56 4.62
N LEU A 90 5.84 -12.37 3.79
CA LEU A 90 5.94 -11.58 2.56
C LEU A 90 6.34 -10.14 2.88
N LEU A 91 5.61 -9.46 3.77
CA LEU A 91 5.85 -8.07 4.12
C LEU A 91 7.22 -7.88 4.81
N CYS A 92 7.62 -8.79 5.71
CA CYS A 92 8.95 -8.81 6.31
C CYS A 92 10.05 -9.02 5.27
N GLY A 93 9.83 -9.92 4.30
CA GLY A 93 10.76 -10.17 3.19
C GLY A 93 10.98 -8.97 2.26
N LEU A 94 10.06 -7.99 2.31
CA LEU A 94 10.13 -6.70 1.65
C LEU A 94 10.69 -5.59 2.55
N GLY A 95 11.03 -5.88 3.81
CA GLY A 95 11.53 -4.89 4.76
C GLY A 95 10.44 -3.99 5.37
N LEU A 96 9.14 -4.31 5.18
CA LEU A 96 8.05 -3.50 5.74
C LEU A 96 8.01 -3.57 7.28
N ASN A 97 8.63 -4.56 7.88
CA ASN A 97 8.86 -4.65 9.33
C ASN A 97 9.77 -3.56 9.91
N LYS A 98 10.44 -2.77 9.06
CA LYS A 98 11.22 -1.60 9.50
C LYS A 98 10.38 -0.32 9.58
N VAL A 99 9.18 -0.32 8.98
CA VAL A 99 8.29 0.84 8.90
C VAL A 99 6.94 0.58 9.59
N PHE A 100 6.52 -0.67 9.67
CA PHE A 100 5.31 -1.10 10.38
C PHE A 100 5.68 -1.97 11.59
N GLU A 101 4.94 -1.76 12.68
CA GLU A 101 4.92 -2.66 13.82
C GLU A 101 3.81 -3.70 13.61
N PHE A 102 4.17 -4.99 13.62
CA PHE A 102 3.22 -6.09 13.49
C PHE A 102 2.64 -6.45 14.86
N LYS A 103 1.32 -6.49 14.95
CA LYS A 103 0.57 -6.78 16.18
C LYS A 103 -0.51 -7.82 15.91
N LEU A 104 -0.83 -8.57 16.97
CA LEU A 104 -1.97 -9.47 17.02
C LEU A 104 -2.92 -8.95 18.09
N GLY A 105 -4.23 -8.94 17.82
CA GLY A 105 -5.23 -8.57 18.81
C GLY A 105 -6.29 -7.59 18.30
N GLU A 106 -6.92 -6.89 19.24
CA GLU A 106 -8.08 -6.05 18.97
C GLU A 106 -7.74 -4.88 18.03
N PHE A 107 -8.30 -4.95 16.83
CA PHE A 107 -8.36 -3.81 15.93
C PHE A 107 -9.64 -3.02 16.23
N GLU A 108 -9.51 -1.90 16.96
CA GLU A 108 -10.59 -0.93 17.09
C GLU A 108 -10.83 -0.24 15.74
N ALA A 109 -11.62 -0.88 14.89
CA ALA A 109 -12.12 -0.24 13.69
C ALA A 109 -13.03 0.92 14.10
N ALA A 110 -12.58 2.16 13.87
CA ALA A 110 -13.52 3.26 13.77
C ALA A 110 -14.50 2.95 12.63
N ALA A 111 -15.81 3.10 12.84
CA ALA A 111 -16.85 2.80 11.85
C ALA A 111 -16.51 3.49 10.51
N GLY A 112 -15.97 2.71 9.56
CA GLY A 112 -15.51 3.19 8.27
C GLY A 112 -16.48 2.83 7.16
N ALA A 113 -16.61 3.74 6.20
CA ALA A 113 -17.33 3.44 4.97
C ALA A 113 -16.48 2.55 4.06
N ALA A 114 -17.12 1.66 3.30
CA ALA A 114 -16.46 0.98 2.21
C ALA A 114 -15.93 2.03 1.22
N ALA A 115 -14.64 2.01 0.92
CA ALA A 115 -14.06 2.94 -0.02
C ALA A 115 -14.44 2.52 -1.44
N SER A 116 -15.11 3.39 -2.20
CA SER A 116 -15.55 3.08 -3.57
C SER A 116 -14.37 2.95 -4.53
N ASN A 117 -14.33 1.85 -5.28
CA ASN A 117 -13.31 1.54 -6.28
C ASN A 117 -13.58 2.30 -7.60
N ALA A 118 -13.46 3.62 -7.61
CA ALA A 118 -13.56 4.39 -8.86
C ALA A 118 -12.22 4.31 -9.61
N THR A 119 -12.11 3.38 -10.57
CA THR A 119 -10.93 3.23 -11.45
C THR A 119 -11.06 4.04 -12.73
N THR A 120 -10.07 4.89 -13.05
CA THR A 120 -9.80 5.36 -14.42
C THR A 120 -8.57 4.62 -14.98
N PRO A 121 -8.63 4.02 -16.19
CA PRO A 121 -7.58 3.13 -16.73
C PRO A 121 -6.19 3.78 -16.93
N GLU A 122 -6.12 5.10 -17.09
CA GLU A 122 -4.90 5.82 -17.49
C GLU A 122 -3.95 6.10 -16.32
N SER A 123 -4.39 5.90 -15.07
CA SER A 123 -3.57 6.15 -13.88
C SER A 123 -2.76 4.93 -13.43
N ASN A 124 -2.76 3.81 -14.15
CA ASN A 124 -2.39 2.51 -13.58
C ASN A 124 -0.89 2.21 -13.56
N ALA A 125 -0.16 2.52 -14.64
CA ALA A 125 1.25 2.15 -14.76
C ALA A 125 2.15 3.00 -13.86
N HIS A 126 1.91 4.31 -13.77
CA HIS A 126 2.59 5.19 -12.81
C HIS A 126 2.47 4.71 -11.35
N ASN A 127 1.43 3.97 -11.00
CA ASN A 127 1.17 3.54 -9.62
C ASN A 127 1.99 2.33 -9.24
N VAL A 128 2.07 1.37 -10.16
CA VAL A 128 2.91 0.19 -9.99
C VAL A 128 4.36 0.65 -9.88
N LEU A 129 4.75 1.66 -10.65
CA LEU A 129 6.09 2.22 -10.61
C LEU A 129 6.43 2.83 -9.25
N ASP A 130 5.59 3.73 -8.75
CA ASP A 130 5.81 4.42 -7.46
C ASP A 130 5.88 3.43 -6.28
N ALA A 131 4.97 2.45 -6.29
CA ALA A 131 4.93 1.35 -5.35
C ALA A 131 6.25 0.56 -5.31
N HIS A 132 6.79 0.19 -6.47
CA HIS A 132 8.02 -0.60 -6.55
C HIS A 132 9.27 0.24 -6.25
N GLN A 133 9.32 1.49 -6.69
CA GLN A 133 10.40 2.44 -6.37
C GLN A 133 10.48 2.65 -4.84
N THR A 134 9.33 2.79 -4.18
CA THR A 134 9.22 2.90 -2.72
C THR A 134 9.76 1.66 -2.01
N LEU A 135 9.47 0.46 -2.50
CA LEU A 135 10.00 -0.79 -1.93
C LEU A 135 11.54 -0.85 -2.02
N MET A 136 12.13 -0.33 -3.11
CA MET A 136 13.59 -0.23 -3.25
C MET A 136 14.22 0.75 -2.25
N ASP A 137 13.55 1.87 -1.99
CA ASP A 137 14.01 2.86 -1.02
C ASP A 137 13.95 2.35 0.44
N ILE A 138 13.05 1.40 0.73
CA ILE A 138 12.92 0.78 2.07
C ILE A 138 14.07 -0.20 2.35
N ASP A 139 14.47 -1.00 1.37
CA ASP A 139 15.52 -2.00 1.53
C ASP A 139 16.35 -2.16 0.25
N ILE A 140 17.66 -2.03 0.36
CA ILE A 140 18.57 -2.20 -0.77
C ILE A 140 18.51 -3.62 -1.38
N ASN A 141 18.08 -4.61 -0.60
CA ASN A 141 17.84 -5.98 -1.09
C ASN A 141 16.61 -6.08 -2.02
N ASN A 142 15.75 -5.07 -2.03
CA ASN A 142 14.60 -4.98 -2.92
C ASN A 142 14.97 -4.39 -4.29
N VAL A 143 16.09 -3.67 -4.40
CA VAL A 143 16.59 -3.09 -5.66
C VAL A 143 16.69 -4.15 -6.76
N PRO A 144 17.49 -5.24 -6.64
CA PRO A 144 17.59 -6.23 -7.71
C PRO A 144 16.29 -7.03 -7.96
N LYS A 145 15.37 -7.09 -6.98
CA LYS A 145 14.10 -7.82 -7.11
C LYS A 145 13.07 -7.05 -7.94
N PHE A 146 13.05 -5.74 -7.80
CA PHE A 146 12.03 -4.90 -8.42
C PHE A 146 12.56 -4.01 -9.55
N GLU A 147 13.88 -3.91 -9.75
CA GLU A 147 14.51 -3.07 -10.78
C GLU A 147 13.93 -3.39 -12.16
N LYS A 148 13.83 -4.69 -12.48
CA LYS A 148 13.24 -5.15 -13.75
C LYS A 148 11.76 -4.80 -13.89
N VAL A 149 11.01 -4.77 -12.80
CA VAL A 149 9.57 -4.44 -12.82
C VAL A 149 9.37 -2.93 -12.96
N VAL A 150 10.15 -2.12 -12.24
CA VAL A 150 10.20 -0.66 -12.38
C VAL A 150 10.60 -0.25 -13.79
N GLU A 151 11.64 -0.88 -14.35
CA GLU A 151 12.10 -0.58 -15.71
C GLU A 151 11.04 -0.96 -16.76
N PHE A 152 10.41 -2.12 -16.60
CA PHE A 152 9.33 -2.56 -17.48
C PHE A 152 8.12 -1.62 -17.43
N VAL A 153 7.71 -1.21 -16.23
CA VAL A 153 6.56 -0.32 -16.03
C VAL A 153 6.87 1.11 -16.52
N LYS A 154 8.09 1.64 -16.30
CA LYS A 154 8.55 2.90 -16.93
C LYS A 154 8.44 2.84 -18.44
N LYS A 155 8.91 1.74 -19.04
CA LYS A 155 8.88 1.55 -20.49
C LYS A 155 7.46 1.47 -21.04
N ASP A 156 6.54 0.88 -20.30
CA ASP A 156 5.12 0.82 -20.69
C ASP A 156 4.42 2.18 -20.54
N ILE A 157 4.77 2.98 -19.51
CA ILE A 157 4.33 4.38 -19.35
C ILE A 157 4.83 5.23 -20.53
N ASP A 158 6.13 5.19 -20.86
CA ASP A 158 6.69 5.96 -21.99
C ASP A 158 6.02 5.59 -23.33
N ARG A 159 5.65 4.30 -23.50
CA ARG A 159 4.93 3.82 -24.68
C ARG A 159 3.48 4.31 -24.71
N MET A 160 2.83 4.46 -23.56
CA MET A 160 1.47 4.99 -23.43
C MET A 160 1.40 6.52 -23.57
N GLU A 161 2.42 7.25 -23.11
CA GLU A 161 2.48 8.72 -23.17
C GLU A 161 2.98 9.29 -24.50
N GLY A 162 3.26 8.42 -25.48
CA GLY A 162 3.52 8.85 -26.87
C GLY A 162 4.75 9.76 -27.03
N LYS A 163 5.80 9.60 -26.21
CA LYS A 163 7.10 10.21 -26.54
C LYS A 163 7.81 9.32 -27.57
N PRO A 164 8.08 9.80 -28.78
CA PRO A 164 8.91 9.05 -29.72
C PRO A 164 10.28 8.87 -29.09
N GLN A 165 10.74 7.61 -29.01
CA GLN A 165 12.14 7.30 -28.73
C GLN A 165 13.00 8.02 -29.77
N ASN A 166 13.79 8.99 -29.31
CA ASN A 166 14.86 9.59 -30.08
C ASN A 166 16.19 8.98 -29.65
#